data_AF-A0A9P5N1D5-F1
#
_entry.id   AF-A0A9P5N1D5-F1
#
_cell.length_a   1.000
_cell.length_b   1.000
_cell.length_c   1.000
_cell.angle_alpha   90.00
_cell.angle_beta   90.00
_cell.angle_gamma   90.00
#
_symmetry.space_group_name_H-M   'P 1'
#
loop_
_entity.id
_entity.type
_entity.pdbx_description
1 polymer ?
#
loop_
_entity_poly.entity_id
_entity_poly.type
_entity_poly.pdbx_seq_one_letter_code
_entity_poly.pdbx_strand_id
1 'polypeptide(L)'
;MRGSKAFETSAFIIFSHINIHTSRSPDYPLFVALQGPQGSGKTSLLERVKEMLAQNDEDHTPHRVATLSIDDLYLPHAQLKALASAHPDNPFLRGRGLPGTHDIPLGRSLLRSLKDINRSRANSICIPRFDKSLFDGEGDRLPESEWTEVQGPLDVVLLEGWCVGFYPQSRQYIEERFIDVPSVLDGTLDTSAYSLEHILDMNRRAAEYTQWWDLFDICLQISPQDTAPYVPIYKWRLQQEHEMKAKNGGQGMTDEQVKTFVDRYIPGYHFLVQGVTTGGYEQQTGSRLIPPWMQDEPTPPSFKNPPARCLRITIDENRRPRKVEYCRRQ
;
A
#
# COMPACT_ATOMS: atom_id res chain seq x y z
N MET A 1 8.84 -16.94 8.12
CA MET A 1 9.13 -15.59 7.58
C MET A 1 9.60 -14.64 8.68
N ARG A 2 8.78 -14.40 9.72
CA ARG A 2 9.21 -13.71 10.96
C ARG A 2 10.38 -14.42 11.62
N GLY A 3 11.30 -13.67 12.23
CA GLY A 3 12.47 -14.19 12.95
C GLY A 3 13.63 -14.67 12.08
N SER A 4 13.52 -14.60 10.74
CA SER A 4 14.68 -14.82 9.87
C SER A 4 15.61 -13.61 9.89
N LYS A 5 16.92 -13.83 9.75
CA LYS A 5 17.92 -12.73 9.67
C LYS A 5 17.58 -11.71 8.59
N ALA A 6 17.07 -12.17 7.45
CA ALA A 6 16.65 -11.31 6.34
C ALA A 6 15.45 -10.43 6.70
N PHE A 7 14.44 -11.00 7.35
CA PHE A 7 13.27 -10.27 7.82
C PHE A 7 13.63 -9.20 8.85
N GLU A 8 14.44 -9.55 9.86
CA GLU A 8 14.90 -8.56 10.87
C GLU A 8 15.78 -7.47 10.23
N THR A 9 16.59 -7.81 9.23
CA THR A 9 17.39 -6.81 8.48
C THR A 9 16.49 -5.80 7.78
N SER A 10 15.45 -6.25 7.06
CA SER A 10 14.48 -5.36 6.42
C SER A 10 13.70 -4.52 7.43
N ALA A 11 13.26 -5.11 8.54
CA ALA A 11 12.57 -4.39 9.62
C ALA A 11 13.46 -3.29 10.23
N PHE A 12 14.74 -3.60 10.51
CA PHE A 12 15.69 -2.63 11.06
C PHE A 12 16.00 -1.48 10.12
N ILE A 13 16.14 -1.76 8.82
CA ILE A 13 16.34 -0.71 7.81
C ILE A 13 15.13 0.24 7.77
N ILE A 14 13.91 -0.31 7.76
CA ILE A 14 12.68 0.48 7.78
C ILE A 14 12.57 1.30 9.07
N PHE A 15 12.77 0.66 10.21
CA PHE A 15 12.74 1.30 11.52
C PHE A 15 13.72 2.48 11.59
N SER A 16 14.96 2.27 11.17
CA SER A 16 16.00 3.31 11.18
C SER A 16 15.61 4.49 10.30
N HIS A 17 15.01 4.21 9.13
CA HIS A 17 14.54 5.26 8.22
C HIS A 17 13.40 6.08 8.83
N ILE A 18 12.38 5.42 9.40
CA ILE A 18 11.29 6.11 10.10
C ILE A 18 11.85 6.96 11.23
N ASN A 19 12.71 6.40 12.07
CA ASN A 19 13.22 7.06 13.27
C ASN A 19 14.01 8.35 12.96
N ILE A 20 14.71 8.42 11.82
CA ILE A 20 15.40 9.65 11.38
C ILE A 20 14.41 10.77 11.01
N HIS A 21 13.22 10.41 10.54
CA HIS A 21 12.17 11.36 10.13
C HIS A 21 11.19 11.70 11.25
N THR A 22 11.19 10.95 12.36
CA THR A 22 10.34 11.24 13.51
C THR A 22 10.81 12.54 14.16
N SER A 23 10.27 13.67 13.70
CA SER A 23 10.46 14.96 14.36
C SER A 23 9.66 14.96 15.67
N ARG A 24 10.20 15.54 16.74
CA ARG A 24 9.48 15.70 18.02
C ARG A 24 8.41 16.81 17.95
N SER A 25 7.78 17.04 16.79
CA SER A 25 6.67 17.99 16.69
C SER A 25 5.47 17.37 17.43
N PRO A 26 5.02 17.93 18.57
CA PRO A 26 3.95 17.34 19.35
C PRO A 26 2.59 17.43 18.64
N ASP A 27 2.49 18.31 17.64
CA ASP A 27 1.22 18.70 17.04
C ASP A 27 0.73 17.73 15.94
N TYR A 28 1.62 16.97 15.31
CA TYR A 28 1.28 16.08 14.21
C TYR A 28 2.10 14.78 14.24
N PRO A 29 1.47 13.61 14.05
CA PRO A 29 2.20 12.38 13.87
C PRO A 29 2.96 12.38 12.53
N LEU A 30 4.08 11.68 12.48
CA LEU A 30 4.72 11.33 11.21
C LEU A 30 3.85 10.30 10.47
N PHE A 31 3.43 10.62 9.25
CA PHE A 31 2.66 9.73 8.39
C PHE A 31 3.58 8.98 7.43
N VAL A 32 3.58 7.65 7.55
CA VAL A 32 4.44 6.75 6.79
C VAL A 32 3.57 5.85 5.91
N ALA A 33 3.79 5.93 4.60
CA ALA A 33 3.18 5.02 3.64
C ALA A 33 4.09 3.82 3.41
N LEU A 34 3.53 2.61 3.32
CA LEU A 34 4.25 1.40 2.91
C LEU A 34 3.55 0.71 1.74
N GLN A 35 4.19 0.77 0.57
CA GLN A 35 3.77 0.07 -0.64
C GLN A 35 4.51 -1.27 -0.75
N GLY A 36 3.79 -2.32 -1.15
CA GLY A 36 4.44 -3.56 -1.54
C GLY A 36 3.47 -4.59 -2.12
N PRO A 37 3.94 -5.53 -2.96
CA PRO A 37 3.04 -6.47 -3.62
C PRO A 37 2.38 -7.46 -2.66
N GLN A 38 1.37 -8.20 -3.14
CA GLN A 38 0.74 -9.26 -2.33
C GLN A 38 1.77 -10.30 -1.88
N GLY A 39 1.64 -10.76 -0.64
CA GLY A 39 2.54 -11.77 -0.06
C GLY A 39 3.98 -11.29 0.21
N SER A 40 4.36 -10.06 -0.12
CA SER A 40 5.72 -9.50 0.09
C SER A 40 6.16 -9.45 1.56
N GLY A 41 5.21 -9.55 2.49
CA GLY A 41 5.47 -9.47 3.93
C GLY A 41 5.20 -8.09 4.54
N LYS A 42 4.67 -7.13 3.77
CA LYS A 42 4.35 -5.76 4.21
C LYS A 42 3.69 -5.64 5.59
N THR A 43 2.56 -6.30 5.81
CA THR A 43 1.84 -6.27 7.10
C THR A 43 2.69 -6.85 8.23
N SER A 44 3.43 -7.94 7.98
CA SER A 44 4.34 -8.50 9.00
C SER A 44 5.52 -7.59 9.31
N LEU A 45 6.08 -6.93 8.31
CA LEU A 45 7.17 -5.96 8.48
C LEU A 45 6.68 -4.74 9.28
N LEU A 46 5.52 -4.17 8.95
CA LEU A 46 4.97 -3.04 9.71
C LEU A 46 4.67 -3.41 11.16
N GLU A 47 4.13 -4.59 11.45
CA GLU A 47 3.92 -5.02 12.84
C GLU A 47 5.25 -5.13 13.60
N ARG A 48 6.30 -5.69 12.97
CA ARG A 48 7.62 -5.74 13.60
C ARG A 48 8.22 -4.35 13.81
N VAL A 49 8.07 -3.46 12.84
CA VAL A 49 8.54 -2.07 12.94
C VAL A 49 7.78 -1.31 14.02
N LYS A 50 6.47 -1.51 14.15
CA LYS A 50 5.65 -0.97 15.25
C LYS A 50 6.18 -1.43 16.60
N GLU A 51 6.48 -2.72 16.76
CA GLU A 51 7.09 -3.25 17.99
C GLU A 51 8.42 -2.54 18.28
N MET A 52 9.30 -2.38 17.28
CA MET A 52 10.60 -1.71 17.44
C MET A 52 10.44 -0.22 17.81
N LEU A 53 9.51 0.48 17.18
CA LEU A 53 9.21 1.89 17.50
C LEU A 53 8.63 2.06 18.92
N ALA A 54 7.86 1.09 19.40
CA ALA A 54 7.23 1.12 20.72
C ALA A 54 8.12 0.53 21.84
N GLN A 55 9.30 -0.01 21.51
CA GLN A 55 10.24 -0.53 22.50
C GLN A 55 10.85 0.61 23.31
N ASN A 56 11.12 0.34 24.59
CA ASN A 56 11.90 1.23 25.45
C ASN A 56 13.33 0.70 25.48
N ASP A 57 14.28 1.48 24.98
CA ASP A 57 15.71 1.15 25.00
C ASP A 57 16.50 2.41 25.38
N GLU A 58 17.75 2.26 25.80
CA GLU A 58 18.63 3.34 26.26
C GLU A 58 18.81 4.44 25.20
N ASP A 59 18.69 4.07 23.91
CA ASP A 59 18.93 4.95 22.77
C ASP A 59 17.68 5.68 22.22
N HIS A 60 16.46 5.31 22.63
CA HIS A 60 15.23 5.94 22.11
C HIS A 60 14.03 5.96 23.06
N THR A 61 13.26 7.05 23.02
CA THR A 61 11.94 7.12 23.67
C THR A 61 10.91 6.31 22.88
N PRO A 62 10.07 5.48 23.54
CA PRO A 62 8.99 4.75 22.87
C PRO A 62 8.04 5.67 22.12
N HIS A 63 7.75 5.34 20.87
CA HIS A 63 6.77 6.03 20.04
C HIS A 63 5.37 5.42 20.19
N ARG A 64 4.36 6.27 20.21
CA ARG A 64 2.94 5.90 20.12
C ARG A 64 2.56 5.75 18.64
N VAL A 65 2.30 4.52 18.22
CA VAL A 65 2.16 4.15 16.81
C VAL A 65 0.78 3.59 16.50
N ALA A 66 0.12 4.14 15.47
CA ALA A 66 -1.07 3.54 14.88
C ALA A 66 -0.74 2.84 13.55
N THR A 67 -1.36 1.70 13.29
CA THR A 67 -1.24 0.95 12.03
C THR A 67 -2.59 0.86 11.32
N LEU A 68 -2.56 1.00 10.00
CA LEU A 68 -3.71 0.93 9.12
C LEU A 68 -3.36 0.08 7.90
N SER A 69 -4.32 -0.72 7.43
CA SER A 69 -4.27 -1.35 6.11
C SER A 69 -5.26 -0.65 5.19
N ILE A 70 -4.88 -0.42 3.93
CA ILE A 70 -5.84 0.06 2.93
C ILE A 70 -7.02 -0.92 2.76
N ASP A 71 -6.77 -2.21 3.00
CA ASP A 71 -7.79 -3.25 2.87
C ASP A 71 -8.90 -3.10 3.92
N ASP A 72 -8.65 -2.44 5.06
CA ASP A 72 -9.71 -2.14 6.05
C ASP A 72 -10.70 -1.07 5.55
N LEU A 73 -10.33 -0.36 4.49
CA LEU A 73 -11.13 0.68 3.84
C LEU A 73 -11.90 0.17 2.62
N TYR A 74 -12.00 -1.14 2.38
CA TYR A 74 -12.88 -1.66 1.33
C TYR A 74 -14.33 -1.16 1.53
N LEU A 75 -15.05 -1.02 0.42
CA LEU A 75 -16.50 -0.81 0.44
C LEU A 75 -17.17 -1.99 1.17
N PRO A 76 -18.28 -1.77 1.90
CA PRO A 76 -19.08 -2.87 2.45
C PRO A 76 -19.54 -3.82 1.35
N HIS A 77 -19.81 -5.08 1.71
CA HIS A 77 -20.20 -6.16 0.81
C HIS A 77 -21.31 -5.75 -0.15
N ALA A 78 -22.40 -5.18 0.38
CA ALA A 78 -23.52 -4.72 -0.42
C ALA A 78 -23.12 -3.69 -1.49
N GLN A 79 -22.19 -2.79 -1.18
CA GLN A 79 -21.69 -1.80 -2.12
C GLN A 79 -20.72 -2.41 -3.14
N LEU A 80 -19.91 -3.40 -2.75
CA LEU A 80 -19.10 -4.18 -3.68
C LEU A 80 -19.97 -4.95 -4.69
N LYS A 81 -21.09 -5.55 -4.25
CA LYS A 81 -22.05 -6.20 -5.16
C LYS A 81 -22.70 -5.21 -6.11
N ALA A 82 -23.15 -4.07 -5.59
CA ALA A 82 -23.73 -3.01 -6.42
C ALA A 82 -22.73 -2.50 -7.47
N LEU A 83 -21.47 -2.31 -7.09
CA LEU A 83 -20.39 -1.91 -8.01
C LEU A 83 -20.15 -2.96 -9.10
N ALA A 84 -20.05 -4.23 -8.73
CA ALA A 84 -19.88 -5.33 -9.68
C ALA A 84 -21.07 -5.43 -10.66
N SER A 85 -22.30 -5.30 -10.16
CA SER A 85 -23.52 -5.30 -10.98
C SER A 85 -23.62 -4.11 -11.93
N ALA A 86 -23.10 -2.94 -11.52
CA ALA A 86 -23.07 -1.74 -12.37
C ALA A 86 -22.01 -1.83 -13.48
N HIS A 87 -21.00 -2.70 -13.34
CA HIS A 87 -19.90 -2.87 -14.29
C HIS A 87 -19.62 -4.34 -14.61
N PRO A 88 -20.60 -5.09 -15.18
CA PRO A 88 -20.51 -6.54 -15.34
C PRO A 88 -19.33 -6.99 -16.23
N ASP A 89 -18.98 -6.16 -17.21
CA ASP A 89 -17.91 -6.45 -18.18
C ASP A 89 -16.51 -6.10 -17.65
N ASN A 90 -16.40 -5.33 -16.57
CA ASN A 90 -15.11 -4.93 -16.01
C ASN A 90 -14.60 -5.96 -14.99
N PRO A 91 -13.61 -6.80 -15.33
CA PRO A 91 -13.10 -7.85 -14.44
C PRO A 91 -12.46 -7.29 -13.16
N PHE A 92 -12.04 -6.01 -13.19
CA PHE A 92 -11.38 -5.38 -12.06
C PHE A 92 -12.34 -5.05 -10.91
N LEU A 93 -13.64 -4.90 -11.21
CA LEU A 93 -14.66 -4.47 -10.26
C LEU A 93 -15.56 -5.63 -9.76
N ARG A 94 -15.26 -6.89 -10.13
CA ARG A 94 -16.02 -8.09 -9.72
C ARG A 94 -15.79 -8.52 -8.26
N GLY A 95 -15.59 -7.56 -7.35
CA GLY A 95 -15.29 -7.76 -5.93
C GLY A 95 -14.10 -6.93 -5.46
N ARG A 96 -13.79 -6.99 -4.16
CA ARG A 96 -12.72 -6.18 -3.53
C ARG A 96 -11.36 -6.37 -4.18
N GLY A 97 -10.52 -5.33 -4.15
CA GLY A 97 -9.10 -5.42 -4.48
C GLY A 97 -8.54 -4.18 -5.16
N LEU A 98 -9.02 -3.90 -6.37
CA LEU A 98 -8.45 -2.89 -7.26
C LEU A 98 -8.94 -1.47 -6.94
N PRO A 99 -8.24 -0.41 -7.40
CA PRO A 99 -8.72 0.96 -7.26
C PRO A 99 -10.18 1.11 -7.69
N GLY A 100 -10.96 1.79 -6.84
CA GLY A 100 -12.41 1.94 -6.96
C GLY A 100 -13.23 0.97 -6.11
N THR A 101 -12.58 0.02 -5.42
CA THR A 101 -13.26 -0.90 -4.48
C THR A 101 -13.12 -0.51 -3.01
N HIS A 102 -12.43 0.60 -2.72
CA HIS A 102 -12.32 1.20 -1.38
C HIS A 102 -13.28 2.39 -1.21
N ASP A 103 -13.69 2.62 0.03
CA ASP A 103 -14.51 3.76 0.45
C ASP A 103 -13.64 5.02 0.56
N ILE A 104 -13.55 5.74 -0.56
CA ILE A 104 -12.70 6.94 -0.69
C ILE A 104 -13.04 8.03 0.36
N PRO A 105 -14.33 8.39 0.55
CA PRO A 105 -14.70 9.38 1.56
C PRO A 105 -14.33 8.97 2.99
N LEU A 106 -14.57 7.71 3.38
CA LEU A 106 -14.21 7.22 4.70
C LEU A 106 -12.71 7.29 4.95
N GLY A 107 -11.90 6.78 4.01
CA GLY A 107 -10.45 6.80 4.15
C GLY A 107 -9.89 8.23 4.22
N ARG A 108 -10.46 9.18 3.44
CA ARG A 108 -10.06 10.58 3.53
C ARG A 108 -10.38 11.18 4.90
N SER A 109 -11.58 10.93 5.41
CA SER A 109 -11.99 11.43 6.72
C SER A 109 -11.08 10.87 7.82
N LEU A 110 -10.86 9.56 7.81
CA LEU A 110 -10.02 8.86 8.78
C LEU A 110 -8.58 9.39 8.79
N LEU A 111 -7.94 9.48 7.63
CA LEU A 111 -6.54 9.93 7.53
C LEU A 111 -6.39 11.38 7.99
N ARG A 112 -7.36 12.26 7.69
CA ARG A 112 -7.36 13.65 8.19
C ARG A 112 -7.54 13.70 9.70
N SER A 113 -8.50 12.94 10.25
CA SER A 113 -8.70 12.86 11.69
C SER A 113 -7.43 12.37 12.39
N LEU A 114 -6.75 11.35 11.85
CA LEU A 114 -5.49 10.85 12.40
C LEU A 114 -4.36 11.89 12.31
N LYS A 115 -4.30 12.69 11.25
CA LYS A 115 -3.28 13.75 11.11
C LYS A 115 -3.49 14.83 12.19
N ASP A 116 -4.75 15.10 12.52
CA ASP A 116 -5.14 16.11 13.51
C ASP A 116 -5.33 15.58 14.93
N ILE A 117 -5.05 14.29 15.19
CA ILE A 117 -5.42 13.62 16.45
C ILE A 117 -4.81 14.29 17.69
N ASN A 118 -3.55 14.75 17.61
CA ASN A 118 -2.84 15.38 18.73
C ASN A 118 -3.39 16.77 19.08
N ARG A 119 -4.16 17.38 18.18
CA ARG A 119 -4.77 18.72 18.36
C ARG A 119 -6.27 18.65 18.62
N SER A 120 -6.86 17.49 18.36
CA SER A 120 -8.29 17.26 18.53
C SER A 120 -8.66 17.11 20.00
N ARG A 121 -9.80 17.69 20.39
CA ARG A 121 -10.35 17.50 21.75
C ARG A 121 -10.86 16.08 22.00
N ALA A 122 -11.27 15.36 20.96
CA ALA A 122 -11.79 14.01 21.10
C ALA A 122 -10.68 13.01 21.46
N ASN A 123 -9.43 13.27 21.05
CA ASN A 123 -8.20 12.50 21.30
C ASN A 123 -8.32 10.96 21.09
N SER A 124 -9.39 10.45 20.48
CA SER A 124 -9.51 9.08 20.03
C SER A 124 -10.25 8.98 18.69
N ILE A 125 -9.91 7.95 17.92
CA ILE A 125 -10.40 7.68 16.57
C ILE A 125 -10.59 6.18 16.41
N CYS A 126 -11.72 5.76 15.85
CA CYS A 126 -11.97 4.37 15.50
C CYS A 126 -11.52 4.08 14.06
N ILE A 127 -10.62 3.12 13.89
CA ILE A 127 -10.14 2.64 12.59
C ILE A 127 -11.04 1.48 12.13
N PRO A 128 -11.64 1.55 10.92
CA PRO A 128 -12.45 0.48 10.36
C PRO A 128 -11.74 -0.86 10.33
N ARG A 129 -12.52 -1.93 10.30
CA ARG A 129 -12.02 -3.29 10.14
C ARG A 129 -12.79 -3.98 9.03
N PHE A 130 -12.06 -4.68 8.16
CA PHE A 130 -12.66 -5.48 7.10
C PHE A 130 -12.36 -6.97 7.32
N ASP A 131 -13.41 -7.77 7.48
CA ASP A 131 -13.28 -9.21 7.61
C ASP A 131 -13.43 -9.87 6.24
N LYS A 132 -12.31 -10.38 5.75
CA LYS A 132 -12.19 -11.05 4.45
C LYS A 132 -12.85 -12.43 4.41
N SER A 133 -13.22 -13.00 5.56
CA SER A 133 -13.81 -14.34 5.69
C SER A 133 -15.34 -14.35 5.56
N LEU A 134 -16.00 -13.22 5.80
CA LEU A 134 -17.45 -13.08 5.67
C LEU A 134 -17.91 -13.32 4.23
N PHE A 135 -19.17 -13.69 4.05
CA PHE A 135 -19.80 -13.92 2.73
C PHE A 135 -18.98 -14.86 1.84
N ASP A 136 -18.64 -16.05 2.34
CA ASP A 136 -17.86 -17.07 1.63
C ASP A 136 -16.52 -16.55 1.07
N GLY A 137 -15.89 -15.64 1.80
CA GLY A 137 -14.63 -15.03 1.41
C GLY A 137 -14.74 -13.81 0.50
N GLU A 138 -15.95 -13.36 0.13
CA GLU A 138 -16.18 -12.07 -0.55
C GLU A 138 -15.86 -10.88 0.38
N GLY A 139 -16.05 -11.08 1.69
CA GLY A 139 -15.70 -10.19 2.78
C GLY A 139 -16.66 -9.02 3.01
N ASP A 140 -16.66 -8.46 4.21
CA ASP A 140 -17.45 -7.28 4.56
C ASP A 140 -16.76 -6.41 5.63
N ARG A 141 -17.17 -5.15 5.72
CA ARG A 141 -16.77 -4.23 6.78
C ARG A 141 -17.48 -4.63 8.06
N LEU A 142 -16.72 -4.77 9.14
CA LEU A 142 -17.26 -5.01 10.47
C LEU A 142 -18.04 -3.78 10.98
N PRO A 143 -19.05 -3.98 11.84
CA PRO A 143 -19.78 -2.86 12.45
C PRO A 143 -18.84 -1.95 13.26
N GLU A 144 -19.22 -0.68 13.42
CA GLU A 144 -18.39 0.33 14.12
C GLU A 144 -18.00 -0.07 15.54
N SER A 145 -18.82 -0.89 16.21
CA SER A 145 -18.53 -1.44 17.54
C SER A 145 -17.30 -2.37 17.58
N GLU A 146 -16.86 -2.88 16.43
CA GLU A 146 -15.70 -3.76 16.29
C GLU A 146 -14.51 -3.04 15.64
N TRP A 147 -14.63 -1.73 15.40
CA TRP A 147 -13.52 -0.93 14.90
C TRP A 147 -12.44 -0.78 15.98
N THR A 148 -11.19 -0.62 15.54
CA THR A 148 -10.06 -0.50 16.46
C THR A 148 -9.95 0.94 16.94
N GLU A 149 -10.20 1.18 18.23
CA GLU A 149 -9.97 2.50 18.83
C GLU A 149 -8.47 2.79 18.96
N VAL A 150 -8.07 3.98 18.55
CA VAL A 150 -6.72 4.53 18.71
C VAL A 150 -6.79 5.84 19.47
N GLN A 151 -5.95 5.97 20.51
CA GLN A 151 -5.90 7.15 21.36
C GLN A 151 -4.64 7.98 21.09
N GLY A 152 -4.83 9.29 20.92
CA GLY A 152 -3.74 10.25 20.83
C GLY A 152 -3.08 10.55 22.20
N PRO A 153 -1.96 11.27 22.21
CA PRO A 153 -1.21 11.70 21.02
C PRO A 153 -0.60 10.49 20.27
N LEU A 154 -0.29 10.64 19.00
CA LEU A 154 0.47 9.68 18.21
C LEU A 154 1.74 10.35 17.72
N ASP A 155 2.84 9.59 17.72
CA ASP A 155 4.12 10.01 17.15
C ASP A 155 4.21 9.56 15.69
N VAL A 156 3.64 8.38 15.37
CA VAL A 156 3.72 7.78 14.03
C VAL A 156 2.39 7.13 13.63
N VAL A 157 1.96 7.36 12.38
CA VAL A 157 0.85 6.66 11.73
C VAL A 157 1.40 5.91 10.52
N LEU A 158 1.19 4.59 10.49
CA LEU A 158 1.68 3.70 9.45
C LEU A 158 0.50 3.21 8.60
N LEU A 159 0.47 3.50 7.31
CA LEU A 159 -0.49 2.93 6.37
C LEU A 159 0.23 1.98 5.42
N GLU A 160 -0.21 0.73 5.33
CA GLU A 160 0.23 -0.20 4.28
C GLU A 160 -0.85 -0.50 3.25
N GLY A 161 -0.40 -0.78 2.03
CA GLY A 161 -1.28 -1.27 0.99
C GLY A 161 -0.55 -1.55 -0.31
N TRP A 162 -1.16 -2.40 -1.13
CA TRP A 162 -0.50 -2.86 -2.35
C TRP A 162 -0.48 -1.80 -3.47
N CYS A 163 -1.48 -0.91 -3.50
CA CYS A 163 -1.60 0.23 -4.41
C CYS A 163 -1.32 1.58 -3.73
N VAL A 164 -0.76 1.58 -2.52
CA VAL A 164 -0.36 2.82 -1.83
C VAL A 164 0.66 3.58 -2.68
N GLY A 165 0.44 4.88 -2.89
CA GLY A 165 1.29 5.70 -3.73
C GLY A 165 1.17 5.44 -5.23
N PHE A 166 0.15 4.71 -5.69
CA PHE A 166 -0.17 4.66 -7.12
C PHE A 166 -0.76 6.01 -7.53
N TYR A 167 -0.18 6.59 -8.58
CA TYR A 167 -0.65 7.83 -9.19
C TYR A 167 -1.21 7.53 -10.58
N PRO A 168 -2.26 8.25 -11.02
CA PRO A 168 -2.79 8.10 -12.36
C PRO A 168 -1.73 8.48 -13.41
N GLN A 169 -1.58 7.69 -14.45
CA GLN A 169 -0.62 7.92 -15.54
C GLN A 169 -1.29 8.59 -16.74
N SER A 170 -0.50 9.16 -17.67
CA SER A 170 -1.05 9.71 -18.89
C SER A 170 -1.66 8.62 -19.77
N ARG A 171 -2.68 8.97 -20.56
CA ARG A 171 -3.29 8.03 -21.52
C ARG A 171 -2.25 7.45 -22.47
N GLN A 172 -1.38 8.30 -23.02
CA GLN A 172 -0.30 7.90 -23.93
C GLN A 172 0.60 6.82 -23.30
N TYR A 173 1.03 7.02 -22.05
CA TYR A 173 1.87 6.06 -21.36
C TYR A 173 1.17 4.69 -21.18
N ILE A 174 -0.13 4.69 -20.88
CA ILE A 174 -0.91 3.45 -20.74
C ILE A 174 -1.06 2.76 -22.10
N GLU A 175 -1.38 3.50 -23.16
CA GLU A 175 -1.52 2.96 -24.52
C GLU A 175 -0.21 2.33 -25.01
N GLU A 176 0.92 3.00 -24.83
CA GLU A 176 2.25 2.49 -25.17
C GLU A 176 2.54 1.18 -24.43
N ARG A 177 2.30 1.13 -23.11
CA ARG A 177 2.53 -0.09 -22.30
C ARG A 177 1.52 -1.20 -22.48
N PHE A 178 0.36 -0.89 -23.07
CA PHE A 178 -0.65 -1.88 -23.42
C PHE A 178 -0.29 -2.58 -24.74
N ILE A 179 0.32 -1.84 -25.67
CA ILE A 179 0.77 -2.36 -26.97
C ILE A 179 2.11 -3.09 -26.84
N ASP A 180 3.08 -2.49 -26.16
CA ASP A 180 4.44 -3.01 -26.02
C ASP A 180 4.64 -3.60 -24.61
N VAL A 181 4.19 -4.84 -24.42
CA VAL A 181 4.39 -5.58 -23.17
C VAL A 181 5.82 -6.10 -23.15
N PRO A 182 6.64 -5.77 -22.12
CA PRO A 182 7.99 -6.29 -22.00
C PRO A 182 8.01 -7.82 -21.97
N SER A 183 8.91 -8.44 -22.73
CA SER A 183 9.03 -9.90 -22.84
C SER A 183 9.29 -10.62 -21.50
N VAL A 184 9.86 -9.92 -20.51
CA VAL A 184 10.00 -10.44 -19.14
C VAL A 184 8.65 -10.72 -18.45
N LEU A 185 7.55 -10.21 -19.00
CA LEU A 185 6.19 -10.43 -18.52
C LEU A 185 5.42 -11.48 -19.30
N ASP A 186 6.02 -12.13 -20.30
CA ASP A 186 5.39 -13.18 -21.10
C ASP A 186 4.83 -14.28 -20.19
N GLY A 187 3.56 -14.63 -20.41
CA GLY A 187 2.83 -15.60 -19.58
C GLY A 187 2.44 -15.12 -18.17
N THR A 188 2.88 -13.93 -17.75
CA THR A 188 2.58 -13.35 -16.44
C THR A 188 1.56 -12.21 -16.52
N LEU A 189 1.59 -11.43 -17.60
CA LEU A 189 0.60 -10.41 -17.93
C LEU A 189 -0.16 -10.84 -19.18
N ASP A 190 -1.42 -11.25 -19.01
CA ASP A 190 -2.31 -11.57 -20.13
C ASP A 190 -3.17 -10.35 -20.47
N THR A 191 -2.79 -9.61 -21.52
CA THR A 191 -3.54 -8.44 -22.00
C THR A 191 -4.83 -8.80 -22.75
N SER A 192 -5.07 -10.08 -23.05
CA SER A 192 -6.34 -10.51 -23.65
C SER A 192 -7.47 -10.64 -22.61
N ALA A 193 -7.12 -10.69 -21.32
CA ALA A 193 -8.08 -10.83 -20.22
C ALA A 193 -8.85 -9.53 -19.87
N TYR A 194 -8.45 -8.39 -20.44
CA TYR A 194 -9.06 -7.07 -20.19
C TYR A 194 -8.84 -6.12 -21.37
N SER A 195 -9.68 -5.08 -21.49
CA SER A 195 -9.54 -4.06 -22.52
C SER A 195 -8.66 -2.90 -22.05
N LEU A 196 -8.16 -2.09 -22.99
CA LEU A 196 -7.53 -0.81 -22.69
C LEU A 196 -8.44 0.09 -21.83
N GLU A 197 -9.76 0.09 -22.09
CA GLU A 197 -10.71 0.89 -21.30
C GLU A 197 -10.80 0.41 -19.85
N HIS A 198 -10.66 -0.89 -19.56
CA HIS A 198 -10.59 -1.37 -18.18
C HIS A 198 -9.36 -0.82 -17.44
N ILE A 199 -8.22 -0.68 -18.13
CA ILE A 199 -7.00 -0.10 -17.56
C ILE A 199 -7.16 1.42 -17.35
N LEU A 200 -7.75 2.12 -18.32
CA LEU A 200 -8.05 3.54 -18.20
C LEU A 200 -9.05 3.82 -17.06
N ASP A 201 -10.03 2.94 -16.87
CA ASP A 201 -10.96 3.03 -15.74
C ASP A 201 -10.25 2.84 -14.39
N MET A 202 -9.41 1.81 -14.26
CA MET A 202 -8.56 1.63 -13.08
C MET A 202 -7.66 2.84 -12.83
N ASN A 203 -7.10 3.43 -13.89
CA ASN A 203 -6.26 4.63 -13.83
C ASN A 203 -7.05 5.85 -13.31
N ARG A 204 -8.27 6.08 -13.80
CA ARG A 204 -9.16 7.15 -13.31
C ARG A 204 -9.49 6.94 -11.83
N ARG A 205 -9.82 5.72 -11.42
CA ARG A 205 -10.14 5.38 -10.03
C ARG A 205 -8.92 5.53 -9.10
N ALA A 206 -7.72 5.26 -9.59
CA ALA A 206 -6.48 5.51 -8.83
C ALA A 206 -6.27 7.00 -8.53
N ALA A 207 -6.78 7.91 -9.37
CA ALA A 207 -6.72 9.35 -9.12
C ALA A 207 -7.46 9.76 -7.83
N GLU A 208 -8.51 9.03 -7.44
CA GLU A 208 -9.27 9.34 -6.23
C GLU A 208 -8.46 9.15 -4.94
N TYR A 209 -7.37 8.37 -4.99
CA TYR A 209 -6.50 8.09 -3.85
C TYR A 209 -5.41 9.14 -3.67
N THR A 210 -5.14 10.02 -4.65
CA THR A 210 -4.03 10.99 -4.55
C THR A 210 -4.21 11.93 -3.38
N GLN A 211 -5.46 12.30 -3.07
CA GLN A 211 -5.80 13.11 -1.89
C GLN A 211 -5.47 12.43 -0.55
N TRP A 212 -5.29 11.11 -0.53
CA TRP A 212 -4.78 10.39 0.64
C TRP A 212 -3.27 10.50 0.71
N TRP A 213 -2.59 10.32 -0.44
CA TRP A 213 -1.14 10.39 -0.56
C TRP A 213 -0.58 11.75 -0.14
N ASP A 214 -1.33 12.83 -0.39
CA ASP A 214 -0.99 14.20 0.00
C ASP A 214 -0.77 14.40 1.52
N LEU A 215 -1.24 13.46 2.35
CA LEU A 215 -1.12 13.52 3.82
C LEU A 215 0.17 12.86 4.35
N PHE A 216 0.88 12.11 3.51
CA PHE A 216 2.03 11.30 3.92
C PHE A 216 3.35 12.05 3.79
N ASP A 217 4.19 11.89 4.80
CA ASP A 217 5.46 12.59 4.89
C ASP A 217 6.59 11.75 4.25
N ILE A 218 6.57 10.43 4.44
CA ILE A 218 7.54 9.50 3.85
C ILE A 218 6.87 8.26 3.24
N CYS A 219 7.55 7.61 2.29
CA CYS A 219 7.10 6.37 1.67
C CYS A 219 8.19 5.29 1.68
N LEU A 220 7.76 4.08 2.04
CA LEU A 220 8.53 2.86 2.03
C LEU A 220 8.01 1.98 0.91
N GLN A 221 8.88 1.43 0.08
CA GLN A 221 8.50 0.55 -1.02
C GLN A 221 9.23 -0.80 -0.90
N ILE A 222 8.48 -1.89 -0.80
CA ILE A 222 8.99 -3.24 -0.99
C ILE A 222 8.79 -3.62 -2.45
N SER A 223 9.89 -3.78 -3.19
CA SER A 223 9.87 -4.12 -4.61
C SER A 223 10.39 -5.53 -4.86
N PRO A 224 9.77 -6.33 -5.74
CA PRO A 224 10.40 -7.53 -6.28
C PRO A 224 11.59 -7.16 -7.18
N GLN A 225 12.46 -8.12 -7.49
CA GLN A 225 13.56 -7.93 -8.45
C GLN A 225 13.04 -7.76 -9.89
N ASP A 226 13.66 -6.85 -10.64
CA ASP A 226 13.27 -6.50 -12.01
C ASP A 226 13.43 -7.65 -13.02
N THR A 227 14.23 -8.67 -12.69
CA THR A 227 14.46 -9.84 -13.57
C THR A 227 13.24 -10.76 -13.71
N ALA A 228 12.28 -10.66 -12.78
CA ALA A 228 11.01 -11.37 -12.82
C ALA A 228 10.02 -10.66 -11.88
N PRO A 229 9.50 -9.48 -12.25
CA PRO A 229 8.89 -8.56 -11.28
C PRO A 229 7.60 -9.12 -10.67
N TYR A 230 6.87 -10.01 -11.34
CA TYR A 230 5.56 -10.49 -10.85
C TYR A 230 5.52 -11.97 -10.49
N VAL A 231 6.44 -12.79 -11.00
CA VAL A 231 6.51 -14.23 -10.69
C VAL A 231 6.61 -14.49 -9.17
N PRO A 232 7.43 -13.77 -8.39
CA PRO A 232 7.49 -13.95 -6.95
C PRO A 232 6.15 -13.68 -6.25
N ILE A 233 5.29 -12.82 -6.79
CA ILE A 233 3.99 -12.47 -6.18
C ILE A 233 3.08 -13.69 -6.13
N TYR A 234 3.04 -14.50 -7.19
CA TYR A 234 2.30 -15.77 -7.21
C TYR A 234 2.81 -16.72 -6.13
N LYS A 235 4.13 -16.93 -6.07
CA LYS A 235 4.78 -17.78 -5.05
C LYS A 235 4.46 -17.30 -3.65
N TRP A 236 4.56 -16.00 -3.40
CA TRP A 236 4.33 -15.42 -2.09
C TRP A 236 2.87 -15.48 -1.66
N ARG A 237 1.94 -15.19 -2.58
CA ARG A 237 0.51 -15.25 -2.29
C ARG A 237 0.06 -16.68 -2.05
N LEU A 238 0.61 -17.64 -2.79
CA LEU A 238 0.34 -19.06 -2.60
C LEU A 238 0.82 -19.55 -1.23
N GLN A 239 2.06 -19.22 -0.86
CA GLN A 239 2.58 -19.51 0.48
C GLN A 239 1.70 -18.91 1.58
N GLN A 240 1.27 -17.66 1.42
CA GLN A 240 0.37 -17.01 2.37
C GLN A 240 -0.97 -17.75 2.50
N GLU A 241 -1.55 -18.21 1.38
CA GLU A 241 -2.80 -18.96 1.38
C GLU A 241 -2.64 -20.31 2.08
N HIS A 242 -1.57 -21.05 1.78
CA HIS A 242 -1.28 -22.34 2.42
C HIS A 242 -1.03 -22.19 3.92
N GLU A 243 -0.27 -21.18 4.35
CA GLU A 243 -0.05 -20.89 5.78
C GLU A 243 -1.35 -20.51 6.51
N MET A 244 -2.26 -19.79 5.85
CA MET A 244 -3.57 -19.44 6.40
C MET A 244 -4.47 -20.68 6.53
N LYS A 245 -4.57 -21.48 5.46
CA LYS A 245 -5.33 -22.74 5.41
C LYS A 245 -4.87 -23.71 6.50
N ALA A 246 -3.56 -23.79 6.73
CA ALA A 246 -3.01 -24.63 7.80
C ALA A 246 -3.47 -24.22 9.22
N LYS A 247 -3.88 -22.96 9.43
CA LYS A 247 -4.26 -22.41 10.73
C LYS A 247 -5.77 -22.33 10.97
N ASN A 248 -6.59 -22.36 9.92
CA ASN A 248 -8.05 -22.19 10.00
C ASN A 248 -8.83 -23.43 9.55
N GLY A 249 -8.19 -24.61 9.52
CA GLY A 249 -8.86 -25.86 9.16
C GLY A 249 -9.05 -26.08 7.65
N GLY A 250 -8.19 -25.49 6.82
CA GLY A 250 -8.16 -25.71 5.37
C GLY A 250 -9.02 -24.74 4.56
N GLN A 251 -9.63 -23.74 5.20
CA GLN A 251 -10.52 -22.79 4.55
C GLN A 251 -9.74 -21.71 3.81
N GLY A 252 -10.01 -21.55 2.52
CA GLY A 252 -9.33 -20.57 1.67
C GLY A 252 -9.41 -20.97 0.20
N MET A 253 -8.75 -20.18 -0.65
CA MET A 253 -8.67 -20.39 -2.08
C MET A 253 -7.89 -21.67 -2.44
N THR A 254 -8.24 -22.26 -3.60
CA THR A 254 -7.37 -23.22 -4.29
C THR A 254 -6.18 -22.52 -4.92
N ASP A 255 -5.18 -23.28 -5.36
CA ASP A 255 -3.98 -22.74 -5.99
C ASP A 255 -4.32 -22.01 -7.31
N GLU A 256 -5.29 -22.52 -8.07
CA GLU A 256 -5.82 -21.90 -9.29
C GLU A 256 -6.58 -20.60 -8.96
N GLN A 257 -7.40 -20.60 -7.91
CA GLN A 257 -8.10 -19.40 -7.45
C GLN A 257 -7.10 -18.33 -6.97
N VAL A 258 -6.01 -18.74 -6.31
CA VAL A 258 -4.90 -17.82 -5.96
C VAL A 258 -4.28 -17.23 -7.22
N LYS A 259 -4.03 -18.02 -8.27
CA LYS A 259 -3.51 -17.51 -9.53
C LYS A 259 -4.46 -16.47 -10.13
N THR A 260 -5.73 -16.80 -10.31
CA THR A 260 -6.74 -15.87 -10.85
C THR A 260 -6.89 -14.62 -9.98
N PHE A 261 -6.76 -14.76 -8.67
CA PHE A 261 -6.73 -13.63 -7.74
C PHE A 261 -5.53 -12.72 -8.05
N VAL A 262 -4.31 -13.27 -8.14
CA VAL A 262 -3.09 -12.49 -8.42
C VAL A 262 -3.13 -11.86 -9.82
N ASP A 263 -3.62 -12.59 -10.83
CA ASP A 263 -3.75 -12.12 -12.22
C ASP A 263 -4.48 -10.76 -12.29
N ARG A 264 -5.49 -10.53 -11.43
CA ARG A 264 -6.22 -9.26 -11.37
C ARG A 264 -5.36 -8.07 -10.92
N TYR A 265 -4.33 -8.29 -10.11
CA TYR A 265 -3.50 -7.22 -9.56
C TYR A 265 -2.27 -6.89 -10.42
N ILE A 266 -1.81 -7.84 -11.24
CA ILE A 266 -0.65 -7.64 -12.11
C ILE A 266 -0.77 -6.40 -13.00
N PRO A 267 -1.92 -6.10 -13.64
CA PRO A 267 -2.07 -4.87 -14.42
C PRO A 267 -1.83 -3.61 -13.58
N GLY A 268 -2.30 -3.57 -12.32
CA GLY A 268 -2.03 -2.44 -11.43
C GLY A 268 -0.54 -2.21 -11.23
N TYR A 269 0.25 -3.27 -11.06
CA TYR A 269 1.71 -3.14 -10.96
C TYR A 269 2.35 -2.70 -12.27
N HIS A 270 1.93 -3.26 -13.40
CA HIS A 270 2.50 -2.94 -14.71
C HIS A 270 2.28 -1.47 -15.09
N PHE A 271 1.07 -0.96 -14.85
CA PHE A 271 0.68 0.37 -15.31
C PHE A 271 0.90 1.48 -14.27
N LEU A 272 0.84 1.20 -12.96
CA LEU A 272 0.72 2.28 -11.96
C LEU A 272 1.83 2.32 -10.90
N VAL A 273 2.58 1.22 -10.68
CA VAL A 273 3.55 1.12 -9.58
C VAL A 273 4.67 2.15 -9.64
N GLN A 274 5.04 2.59 -10.85
CA GLN A 274 6.09 3.60 -11.02
C GLN A 274 5.73 4.93 -10.33
N GLY A 275 4.42 5.20 -10.18
CA GLY A 275 3.93 6.44 -9.60
C GLY A 275 4.35 6.64 -8.15
N VAL A 276 4.73 5.57 -7.44
CA VAL A 276 5.29 5.65 -6.09
C VAL A 276 6.53 6.54 -6.07
N THR A 277 7.39 6.47 -7.10
CA THR A 277 8.63 7.27 -7.16
C THR A 277 8.62 8.36 -8.22
N THR A 278 7.80 8.23 -9.26
CA THR A 278 7.78 9.23 -10.33
C THR A 278 6.57 10.16 -10.27
N GLY A 279 5.50 9.77 -9.58
CA GLY A 279 4.23 10.46 -9.63
C GLY A 279 3.40 10.10 -10.86
N GLY A 280 2.60 11.06 -11.31
CA GLY A 280 1.67 10.82 -12.40
C GLY A 280 1.19 12.10 -13.06
N TYR A 281 0.01 12.03 -13.66
CA TYR A 281 -0.58 13.13 -14.41
C TYR A 281 -2.08 13.23 -14.12
N GLU A 282 -2.54 14.44 -13.85
CA GLU A 282 -3.95 14.73 -13.75
C GLU A 282 -4.63 14.50 -15.11
N GLN A 283 -5.73 13.74 -15.11
CA GLN A 283 -6.36 13.27 -16.35
C GLN A 283 -7.04 14.39 -17.16
N GLN A 284 -7.48 15.46 -16.49
CA GLN A 284 -8.17 16.58 -17.14
C GLN A 284 -7.21 17.63 -17.69
N THR A 285 -6.19 17.99 -16.91
CA THR A 285 -5.29 19.11 -17.26
C THR A 285 -3.96 18.65 -17.86
N GLY A 286 -3.57 17.38 -17.68
CA GLY A 286 -2.24 16.88 -18.01
C GLY A 286 -1.15 17.38 -17.05
N SER A 287 -1.52 18.07 -15.96
CA SER A 287 -0.57 18.60 -14.98
C SER A 287 0.17 17.47 -14.26
N ARG A 288 1.47 17.67 -14.03
CA ARG A 288 2.30 16.69 -13.30
C ARG A 288 1.88 16.62 -11.84
N LEU A 289 1.62 15.41 -11.35
CA LEU A 289 1.41 15.13 -9.94
C LEU A 289 2.71 14.58 -9.36
N ILE A 290 3.23 15.20 -8.30
CA ILE A 290 4.49 14.81 -7.66
C ILE A 290 4.16 14.30 -6.25
N PRO A 291 4.51 13.04 -5.91
CA PRO A 291 4.27 12.50 -4.57
C PRO A 291 4.94 13.38 -3.51
N PRO A 292 4.30 13.66 -2.37
CA PRO A 292 4.88 14.53 -1.34
C PRO A 292 6.29 14.12 -0.92
N TRP A 293 6.51 12.81 -0.73
CA TRP A 293 7.81 12.23 -0.38
C TRP A 293 8.88 12.30 -1.50
N MET A 294 8.52 12.75 -2.71
CA MET A 294 9.43 13.01 -3.82
C MET A 294 9.60 14.50 -4.10
N GLN A 295 8.93 15.39 -3.37
CA GLN A 295 9.14 16.83 -3.49
C GLN A 295 10.43 17.24 -2.80
N ASP A 296 11.06 18.29 -3.29
CA ASP A 296 12.17 18.94 -2.59
C ASP A 296 11.58 19.85 -1.51
N GLU A 297 11.93 19.64 -0.24
CA GLU A 297 11.60 20.63 0.79
C GLU A 297 12.57 21.81 0.71
N PRO A 298 12.14 23.04 1.06
CA PRO A 298 13.07 24.11 1.35
C PRO A 298 13.96 23.65 2.52
N THR A 299 15.22 23.34 2.21
CA THR A 299 16.16 22.80 3.18
C THR A 299 16.33 23.79 4.34
N PRO A 300 16.04 23.39 5.60
CA PRO A 300 16.38 24.23 6.74
C PRO A 300 17.88 24.52 6.72
N PRO A 301 18.35 25.72 7.11
CA PRO A 301 19.77 26.10 7.05
C PRO A 301 20.72 25.12 7.77
N SER A 302 20.19 24.32 8.70
CA SER A 302 20.90 23.35 9.52
C SER A 302 21.27 22.04 8.81
N PHE A 303 20.62 21.69 7.69
CA PHE A 303 20.95 20.47 6.93
C PHE A 303 21.55 20.84 5.57
N LYS A 304 22.79 20.43 5.31
CA LYS A 304 23.37 20.57 3.96
C LYS A 304 22.73 19.61 2.95
N ASN A 305 22.18 18.49 3.42
CA ASN A 305 21.47 17.48 2.62
C ASN A 305 20.40 16.78 3.49
N PRO A 306 19.10 17.08 3.34
CA PRO A 306 18.05 16.44 4.11
C PRO A 306 17.94 14.95 3.73
N PRO A 307 17.58 14.04 4.66
CA PRO A 307 17.39 12.63 4.37
C PRO A 307 16.31 12.43 3.28
N ALA A 308 16.49 11.42 2.42
CA ALA A 308 15.45 11.08 1.44
C ALA A 308 14.17 10.67 2.17
N ARG A 309 13.00 11.05 1.64
CA ARG A 309 11.69 10.68 2.21
C ARG A 309 11.09 9.43 1.57
N CYS A 310 11.77 8.87 0.57
CA CYS A 310 11.37 7.62 -0.07
C CYS A 310 12.48 6.58 0.04
N LEU A 311 12.15 5.40 0.54
CA LEU A 311 13.05 4.26 0.68
C LEU A 311 12.48 3.06 -0.07
N ARG A 312 13.27 2.50 -0.99
CA ARG A 312 12.94 1.23 -1.67
C ARG A 312 13.84 0.11 -1.20
N ILE A 313 13.24 -1.01 -0.83
CA ILE A 313 13.93 -2.27 -0.54
C ILE A 313 13.53 -3.29 -1.62
N THR A 314 14.48 -3.66 -2.47
CA THR A 314 14.28 -4.72 -3.46
C THR A 314 14.54 -6.07 -2.80
N ILE A 315 13.59 -6.99 -2.91
CA ILE A 315 13.65 -8.33 -2.31
C ILE A 315 13.67 -9.43 -3.38
N ASP A 316 14.37 -10.52 -3.11
CA ASP A 316 14.31 -11.73 -3.94
C ASP A 316 13.08 -12.60 -3.62
N GLU A 317 12.87 -13.68 -4.37
CA GLU A 317 11.77 -14.64 -4.18
C GLU A 317 11.69 -15.27 -2.76
N ASN A 318 12.77 -15.21 -1.98
CA ASN A 318 12.81 -15.67 -0.59
C ASN A 318 12.65 -14.51 0.41
N ARG A 319 12.20 -13.36 -0.09
CA ARG A 319 11.99 -12.09 0.62
C ARG A 319 13.26 -11.55 1.29
N ARG A 320 14.44 -11.88 0.74
CA ARG A 320 15.72 -11.36 1.25
C ARG A 320 16.01 -10.01 0.63
N PRO A 321 16.40 -8.98 1.41
CA PRO A 321 16.78 -7.70 0.84
C PRO A 321 18.03 -7.86 -0.03
N ARG A 322 17.97 -7.35 -1.26
CA ARG A 322 19.03 -7.40 -2.26
C ARG A 322 19.57 -6.03 -2.62
N LYS A 323 18.73 -5.00 -2.54
CA LYS A 323 19.08 -3.61 -2.81
C LYS A 323 18.28 -2.70 -1.88
N VAL A 324 18.92 -1.64 -1.41
CA VAL A 324 18.29 -0.57 -0.62
C VAL A 324 18.60 0.74 -1.32
N GLU A 325 17.57 1.51 -1.64
CA GLU A 325 17.68 2.75 -2.40
C GLU A 325 16.94 3.88 -1.69
N TYR A 326 17.63 4.99 -1.49
CA TYR A 326 17.04 6.23 -0.98
C TYR A 326 16.62 7.07 -2.18
N CYS A 327 15.36 6.94 -2.59
CA CYS A 327 14.85 7.55 -3.81
C CYS A 327 14.76 9.06 -3.64
N ARG A 328 15.32 9.79 -4.61
CA ARG A 328 15.19 11.25 -4.76
C ARG A 328 14.68 11.57 -6.14
N ARG A 329 14.09 12.75 -6.29
CA ARG A 329 13.75 13.27 -7.60
C ARG A 329 15.04 13.41 -8.42
N GLN A 330 15.04 12.82 -9.62
CA GLN A 330 16.12 12.97 -10.59
C GLN A 330 15.96 14.25 -11.39
#